data_AF-A0A1Q5LMF9-F1
#
_entry.id   AF-A0A1Q5LMF9-F1
#
_cell.length_a   1.000
_cell.length_b   1.000
_cell.length_c   1.000
_cell.angle_alpha   90.00
_cell.angle_beta   90.00
_cell.angle_gamma   90.00
#
_symmetry.space_group_name_H-M   'P 1'
#
loop_
_entity.id
_entity.type
_entity.pdbx_description
1 polymer ?
#
loop_
_entity_poly.entity_id
_entity_poly.type
_entity_poly.pdbx_seq_one_letter_code
_entity_poly.pdbx_strand_id
1 'polypeptide(L)'
;MTWSEAEYVDYLEAERRAFAWVMRHYGGLTPAEATEAALECYPYEPEEHAYRGLVFHDEAWHWAMLTIHGDRYTVEHPELVHPPAAYRALE
;
A
#
# COMPACT_ATOMS: atom_id res chain seq x y z
N MET A 1 19.26 -6.81 2.62
CA MET A 1 18.70 -8.01 1.99
C MET A 1 18.67 -7.71 0.50
N THR A 2 19.35 -8.49 -0.35
CA THR A 2 19.33 -8.27 -1.81
C THR A 2 18.22 -9.14 -2.38
N TRP A 3 17.09 -8.54 -2.70
CA TRP A 3 15.99 -9.22 -3.37
C TRP A 3 16.38 -9.52 -4.81
N SER A 4 15.91 -10.63 -5.38
CA SER A 4 15.91 -10.78 -6.84
C SER A 4 14.90 -9.82 -7.47
N GLU A 5 15.07 -9.53 -8.76
CA GLU A 5 14.12 -8.71 -9.52
C GLU A 5 12.69 -9.27 -9.45
N ALA A 6 12.54 -10.59 -9.55
CA ALA A 6 11.24 -11.24 -9.49
C ALA A 6 10.59 -11.07 -8.11
N GLU A 7 11.34 -11.33 -7.02
CA GLU A 7 10.83 -11.14 -5.65
C GLU A 7 10.42 -9.69 -5.39
N TYR A 8 11.16 -8.73 -5.94
CA TYR A 8 10.81 -7.31 -5.86
C TYR A 8 9.54 -6.96 -6.60
N VAL A 9 9.41 -7.39 -7.85
CA VAL A 9 8.22 -7.09 -8.65
C VAL A 9 6.99 -7.74 -8.02
N ASP A 10 7.08 -8.99 -7.60
CA ASP A 10 5.96 -9.71 -6.96
C ASP A 10 5.48 -8.98 -5.69
N TYR A 11 6.41 -8.55 -4.85
CA TYR A 11 6.06 -7.82 -3.62
C TYR A 11 5.53 -6.40 -3.92
N LEU A 12 6.12 -5.69 -4.88
CA LEU A 12 5.64 -4.38 -5.33
C LEU A 12 4.19 -4.46 -5.84
N GLU A 13 3.86 -5.50 -6.60
CA GLU A 13 2.51 -5.75 -7.10
C GLU A 13 1.54 -6.06 -5.96
N ALA A 14 1.97 -6.82 -4.95
CA ALA A 14 1.17 -7.10 -3.76
C ALA A 14 0.83 -5.82 -2.98
N GLU A 15 1.81 -4.95 -2.72
CA GLU A 15 1.61 -3.66 -2.05
C GLU A 15 0.66 -2.75 -2.84
N ARG A 16 0.87 -2.63 -4.16
CA ARG A 16 0.00 -1.83 -5.03
C ARG A 16 -1.44 -2.34 -5.04
N ARG A 17 -1.62 -3.65 -5.13
CA ARG A 17 -2.94 -4.30 -5.07
C ARG A 17 -3.63 -4.01 -3.74
N ALA A 18 -2.91 -4.12 -2.64
CA ALA A 18 -3.44 -3.87 -1.31
C ALA A 18 -3.83 -2.40 -1.12
N PHE A 19 -2.95 -1.46 -1.49
CA PHE A 19 -3.22 -0.02 -1.41
C PHE A 19 -4.41 0.38 -2.30
N ALA A 20 -4.41 -0.04 -3.56
CA ALA A 20 -5.50 0.23 -4.50
C ALA A 20 -6.85 -0.31 -3.98
N TRP A 21 -6.85 -1.50 -3.36
CA TRP A 21 -8.05 -2.03 -2.73
C TRP A 21 -8.56 -1.08 -1.64
N VAL A 22 -7.70 -0.61 -0.74
CA VAL A 22 -8.12 0.31 0.33
C VAL A 22 -8.65 1.62 -0.25
N MET A 23 -7.97 2.19 -1.23
CA MET A 23 -8.40 3.44 -1.86
C MET A 23 -9.78 3.33 -2.54
N ARG A 24 -10.12 2.16 -3.09
CA ARG A 24 -11.46 1.91 -3.64
C ARG A 24 -12.52 1.74 -2.55
N HIS A 25 -12.20 0.95 -1.53
CA HIS A 25 -13.18 0.53 -0.53
C HIS A 25 -13.41 1.58 0.57
N TYR A 26 -12.39 2.33 0.93
CA TYR A 26 -12.41 3.34 2.00
C TYR A 26 -12.18 4.76 1.48
N GLY A 27 -11.40 4.94 0.41
CA GLY A 27 -11.10 6.25 -0.17
C GLY A 27 -12.12 6.74 -1.22
N GLY A 28 -13.06 5.89 -1.64
CA GLY A 28 -14.08 6.23 -2.63
C GLY A 28 -13.57 6.39 -4.07
N LEU A 29 -12.33 6.00 -4.35
CA LEU A 29 -11.75 6.09 -5.69
C LEU A 29 -12.33 5.05 -6.65
N THR A 30 -12.40 5.40 -7.93
CA THR A 30 -12.66 4.44 -9.00
C THR A 30 -11.48 3.46 -9.14
N PRO A 31 -11.67 2.30 -9.81
CA PRO A 31 -10.58 1.35 -10.01
C PRO A 31 -9.35 1.95 -10.72
N ALA A 32 -9.56 2.88 -11.66
CA ALA A 32 -8.48 3.54 -12.39
C ALA A 32 -7.70 4.50 -11.48
N GLU A 33 -8.39 5.37 -10.76
CA GLU A 33 -7.78 6.34 -9.82
C GLU A 33 -7.04 5.62 -8.69
N ALA A 34 -7.58 4.52 -8.17
CA ALA A 34 -6.91 3.74 -7.14
C ALA A 34 -5.63 3.04 -7.64
N THR A 35 -5.62 2.63 -8.92
CA THR A 35 -4.42 2.07 -9.55
C THR A 35 -3.36 3.15 -9.72
N GLU A 36 -3.75 4.34 -10.19
CA GLU A 36 -2.86 5.49 -10.31
C GLU A 36 -2.27 5.90 -8.96
N ALA A 37 -3.09 6.03 -7.92
CA ALA A 37 -2.65 6.33 -6.57
C ALA A 37 -1.67 5.28 -6.01
N ALA A 38 -1.88 3.99 -6.32
CA ALA A 38 -0.96 2.93 -5.94
C ALA A 38 0.39 3.03 -6.66
N LEU A 39 0.42 3.43 -7.93
CA LEU A 39 1.66 3.65 -8.69
C LEU A 39 2.46 4.84 -8.14
N GLU A 40 1.77 5.88 -7.70
CA GLU A 40 2.39 7.06 -7.07
C GLU A 40 2.95 6.73 -5.68
N CYS A 41 2.19 5.99 -4.87
CA CYS A 41 2.59 5.62 -3.52
C CYS A 41 3.72 4.58 -3.51
N TYR A 42 3.70 3.64 -4.46
CA TYR A 42 4.68 2.58 -4.61
C TYR A 42 5.33 2.63 -6.01
N PRO A 43 6.27 3.56 -6.23
CA PRO A 43 6.99 3.63 -7.50
C PRO A 43 7.90 2.41 -7.67
N TYR A 44 8.18 2.05 -8.93
CA TYR A 44 9.22 1.07 -9.22
C TYR A 44 10.60 1.70 -8.96
N GLU A 45 11.45 0.95 -8.27
CA GLU A 45 12.82 1.33 -7.93
C GLU A 45 13.79 0.37 -8.63
N PRO A 46 14.74 0.88 -9.44
CA PRO A 46 15.76 0.06 -10.11
C PRO A 46 16.64 -0.73 -9.13
N GLU A 47 17.27 -1.81 -9.60
CA GLU A 47 18.16 -2.64 -8.79
C GLU A 47 19.33 -1.86 -8.19
N GLU A 48 19.79 -0.80 -8.87
CA GLU A 48 20.90 0.05 -8.44
C GLU A 48 20.50 1.08 -7.37
N HIS A 49 19.21 1.22 -7.05
CA HIS A 49 18.75 2.14 -6.01
C HIS A 49 19.19 1.63 -4.64
N ALA A 50 20.06 2.40 -3.97
CA ALA A 50 20.68 2.00 -2.70
C ALA A 50 19.68 1.68 -1.57
N TYR A 51 18.44 2.13 -1.70
CA TYR A 51 17.34 1.94 -0.74
C TYR A 51 16.12 1.26 -1.38
N ARG A 52 16.32 0.47 -2.45
CA ARG A 52 15.24 -0.28 -3.09
C ARG A 52 14.46 -1.11 -2.07
N GLY A 53 13.14 -1.01 -2.12
CA GLY A 53 12.21 -1.69 -1.23
C GLY A 53 12.20 -1.13 0.19
N LEU A 54 12.86 -0.01 0.48
CA LEU A 54 12.81 0.61 1.81
C LEU A 54 11.43 1.22 2.11
N VAL A 55 10.66 1.52 1.06
CA VAL A 55 9.26 1.99 1.15
C VAL A 55 8.28 0.81 1.28
N PHE A 56 8.73 -0.44 1.17
CA PHE A 56 7.90 -1.58 1.49
C PHE A 56 7.75 -1.67 3.01
N HIS A 57 6.59 -1.23 3.47
CA HIS A 57 6.37 -0.98 4.89
C HIS A 57 5.60 -2.12 5.59
N ASP A 58 5.28 -3.23 4.93
CA ASP A 58 4.31 -4.24 5.43
C ASP A 58 2.96 -3.59 5.85
N GLU A 59 2.68 -2.39 5.35
CA GLU A 59 1.75 -1.43 5.96
C GLU A 59 0.93 -0.67 4.90
N ALA A 60 0.67 -1.25 3.73
CA ALA A 60 -0.21 -0.63 2.72
C ALA A 60 -1.56 -0.18 3.29
N TRP A 61 -2.08 -0.89 4.30
CA TRP A 61 -3.24 -0.45 5.07
C TRP A 61 -2.98 0.87 5.81
N HIS A 62 -1.89 0.96 6.58
CA HIS A 62 -1.55 2.15 7.37
C HIS A 62 -1.36 3.37 6.46
N TRP A 63 -0.59 3.21 5.37
CA TRP A 63 -0.37 4.29 4.41
C TRP A 63 -1.65 4.77 3.76
N ALA A 64 -2.51 3.85 3.33
CA ALA A 64 -3.80 4.23 2.77
C ALA A 64 -4.70 4.94 3.81
N MET A 65 -4.71 4.48 5.06
CA MET A 65 -5.47 5.16 6.14
C MET A 65 -4.91 6.55 6.44
N LEU A 66 -3.58 6.72 6.44
CA LEU A 66 -2.95 8.04 6.55
C LEU A 66 -3.33 8.96 5.38
N THR A 67 -3.36 8.43 4.15
CA THR A 67 -3.79 9.19 2.97
C THR A 67 -5.26 9.64 3.07
N ILE A 68 -6.15 8.77 3.58
CA ILE A 68 -7.59 9.05 3.62
C ILE A 68 -7.96 9.94 4.81
N HIS A 69 -7.41 9.65 6.00
CA HIS A 69 -7.86 10.23 7.27
C HIS A 69 -6.82 11.15 7.93
N GLY A 70 -5.58 11.20 7.41
CA GLY A 70 -4.49 11.98 7.99
C GLY A 70 -3.78 11.29 9.15
N ASP A 71 -2.80 11.98 9.72
CA ASP A 71 -1.88 11.49 10.75
C ASP A 71 -2.56 11.09 12.08
N ARG A 72 -3.74 11.64 12.35
CA ARG A 72 -4.50 11.38 13.59
C ARG A 72 -5.48 10.22 13.49
N TYR A 73 -5.54 9.51 12.37
CA TYR A 73 -6.57 8.50 12.13
C TYR A 73 -6.61 7.39 13.20
N THR A 74 -5.47 7.04 13.80
CA THR A 74 -5.44 6.00 14.85
C THR A 74 -6.18 6.42 16.12
N VAL A 75 -6.28 7.72 16.38
CA VAL A 75 -7.01 8.30 17.52
C VAL A 75 -8.46 8.58 17.15
N GLU A 76 -8.70 9.08 15.93
CA GLU A 76 -10.03 9.51 15.46
C GLU A 76 -10.88 8.33 14.93
N HIS A 77 -10.21 7.30 14.43
CA HIS A 77 -10.78 6.07 13.87
C HIS A 77 -10.07 4.82 14.44
N PRO A 78 -10.18 4.56 15.75
CA PRO A 78 -9.52 3.41 16.38
C PRO A 78 -9.94 2.06 15.78
N GLU A 79 -11.13 1.97 15.19
CA GLU A 79 -11.63 0.80 14.47
C GLU A 79 -10.85 0.49 13.18
N LEU A 80 -10.11 1.47 12.64
CA LEU A 80 -9.31 1.34 11.42
C LEU A 80 -7.83 1.08 11.71
N VAL A 81 -7.42 0.92 12.97
CA VAL A 81 -6.02 0.60 13.33
C VAL A 81 -5.61 -0.77 12.77
N HIS A 82 -6.55 -1.71 12.68
CA HIS A 82 -6.28 -3.04 12.16
C HIS A 82 -7.09 -3.31 10.88
N PRO A 83 -6.45 -3.87 9.83
CA PRO A 83 -7.17 -4.20 8.61
C PRO A 83 -8.21 -5.29 8.86
N PRO A 84 -9.37 -5.21 8.18
CA PRO A 84 -10.40 -6.24 8.23
C PRO A 84 -9.93 -7.52 7.56
N ALA A 85 -10.63 -8.63 7.83
CA ALA A 85 -10.32 -9.93 7.22
C ALA A 85 -10.32 -9.90 5.68
N ALA A 86 -11.21 -9.11 5.06
CA ALA A 86 -11.27 -8.97 3.61
C ALA A 86 -9.98 -8.39 3.00
N TYR A 87 -9.32 -7.46 3.71
CA TYR A 87 -8.03 -6.94 3.29
C TYR A 87 -6.92 -7.98 3.46
N ARG A 88 -6.93 -8.72 4.57
CA ARG A 88 -5.94 -9.76 4.85
C ARG A 88 -6.03 -10.95 3.88
N ALA A 89 -7.17 -11.13 3.22
CA ALA A 89 -7.38 -12.16 2.21
C ALA A 89 -6.87 -11.75 0.81
N LEU A 90 -6.24 -10.58 0.67
CA LEU A 90 -5.64 -10.12 -0.58
C LEU A 90 -4.28 -10.75 -0.89
N GLU A 91 -3.80 -11.70 -0.08
CA GLU A 91 -2.57 -12.49 -0.33
C GLU A 91 -2.61 -13.19 -1.70
#